data_AF-A0A924D8N6-F1
#
_entry.id   AF-A0A924D8N6-F1
#
_cell.length_a   1.000
_cell.length_b   1.000
_cell.length_c   1.000
_cell.angle_alpha   90.00
_cell.angle_beta   90.00
_cell.angle_gamma   90.00
#
_symmetry.space_group_name_H-M   'P 1'
#
loop_
_entity.id
_entity.type
_entity.pdbx_description
1 polymer ?
#
loop_
_entity_poly.entity_id
_entity_poly.type
_entity_poly.pdbx_seq_one_letter_code
_entity_poly.pdbx_strand_id
1 'polypeptide(L)'
;MTLSWNEIKERAIRFSKEWADTANEEADAKPFLDAFFDVFGITRKKIGTFEHRVKKLSDADGYIDLLWKGTILVEMKSRGKNLDKAFQQAIDYPHGLKQNELPKYILVCDFNVFRLY
;
A
#
# COMPACT_ATOMS: atom_id res chain seq x y z
N MET A 1 13.09 13.18 15.45
CA MET A 1 12.08 13.13 16.51
C MET A 1 10.91 12.30 16.02
N THR A 2 10.40 11.41 16.85
CA THR A 2 9.16 10.67 16.58
C THR A 2 7.98 11.63 16.68
N LEU A 3 7.03 11.55 15.74
CA LEU A 3 5.81 12.36 15.80
C LEU A 3 5.01 12.03 17.07
N SER A 4 4.38 13.05 17.64
CA SER A 4 3.41 12.87 18.71
C SER A 4 2.10 12.30 18.18
N TRP A 5 1.33 11.64 19.05
CA TRP A 5 0.00 11.14 18.69
C TRP A 5 -0.97 12.23 18.23
N ASN A 6 -0.83 13.45 18.76
CA ASN A 6 -1.64 14.59 18.35
C ASN A 6 -1.32 15.00 16.91
N GLU A 7 -0.02 15.08 16.56
CA GLU A 7 0.39 15.38 15.18
C GLU A 7 -0.07 14.29 14.20
N ILE A 8 0.05 13.02 14.57
CA ILE A 8 -0.45 11.90 13.74
C ILE A 8 -1.96 12.03 13.53
N LYS A 9 -2.72 12.32 14.59
CA LYS A 9 -4.17 12.51 14.50
C LYS A 9 -4.55 13.67 13.58
N GLU A 10 -3.89 14.82 13.72
CA GLU A 10 -4.14 15.99 12.86
C GLU A 10 -3.83 15.70 11.39
N ARG A 11 -2.70 15.03 11.12
CA ARG A 11 -2.34 14.59 9.77
C ARG A 11 -3.35 13.61 9.19
N ALA A 12 -3.80 12.64 9.99
CA ALA A 12 -4.81 11.66 9.57
C ALA A 12 -6.14 12.33 9.19
N ILE A 13 -6.59 13.32 9.98
CA ILE A 13 -7.79 14.09 9.68
C ILE A 13 -7.63 14.85 8.36
N ARG A 14 -6.49 15.52 8.16
CA ARG A 14 -6.21 16.23 6.89
C ARG A 14 -6.21 15.27 5.70
N PHE A 15 -5.48 14.16 5.81
CA PHE A 15 -5.44 13.10 4.80
C PHE A 15 -6.85 12.62 4.44
N SER A 16 -7.68 12.29 5.43
CA SER A 16 -9.04 11.79 5.18
C SER A 16 -9.94 12.78 4.42
N LYS A 17 -9.74 14.08 4.63
CA LYS A 17 -10.50 15.13 3.94
C LYS A 17 -9.99 15.37 2.51
N GLU A 18 -8.68 15.36 2.33
CA GLU A 18 -8.04 15.60 1.04
C GLU A 18 -8.32 14.47 0.04
N TRP A 19 -8.37 13.23 0.51
CA TRP A 19 -8.52 12.03 -0.32
C TRP A 19 -9.93 11.41 -0.29
N ALA A 20 -10.93 12.14 0.23
CA ALA A 20 -12.29 11.62 0.45
C ALA A 20 -13.00 11.12 -0.82
N ASP A 21 -12.72 11.77 -1.96
CA ASP A 21 -13.39 11.52 -3.24
C ASP A 21 -12.53 10.75 -4.24
N THR A 22 -11.34 10.30 -3.81
CA THR A 22 -10.42 9.55 -4.67
C THR A 22 -10.99 8.19 -5.03
N ALA A 23 -10.80 7.79 -6.29
CA ALA A 23 -11.35 6.54 -6.80
C ALA A 23 -10.52 5.82 -7.86
N ASN A 24 -9.53 6.48 -8.48
CA ASN A 24 -8.84 5.95 -9.65
C ASN A 24 -7.45 5.38 -9.28
N GLU A 25 -7.30 4.06 -9.35
CA GLU A 25 -6.05 3.34 -9.07
C GLU A 25 -4.86 3.85 -9.88
N GLU A 26 -5.01 3.95 -11.20
CA GLU A 26 -3.90 4.24 -12.12
C GLU A 26 -3.32 5.65 -11.91
N ALA A 27 -4.19 6.62 -11.62
CA ALA A 27 -3.79 8.00 -11.41
C ALA A 27 -3.34 8.28 -9.96
N ASP A 28 -4.04 7.70 -8.98
CA ASP A 28 -4.01 8.22 -7.60
C ASP A 28 -3.34 7.27 -6.59
N ALA A 29 -3.08 6.00 -6.91
CA ALA A 29 -2.54 5.03 -5.94
C ALA A 29 -1.20 5.48 -5.32
N LYS A 30 -0.24 5.87 -6.16
CA LYS A 30 1.09 6.32 -5.70
C LYS A 30 1.03 7.57 -4.81
N PRO A 31 0.42 8.70 -5.25
CA PRO A 31 0.37 9.89 -4.42
C PRO A 31 -0.50 9.70 -3.17
N PHE A 32 -1.55 8.86 -3.22
CA PHE A 32 -2.33 8.48 -2.04
C PHE A 32 -1.47 7.75 -1.00
N LEU A 33 -0.67 6.78 -1.42
CA LEU A 33 0.23 6.04 -0.52
C LEU A 33 1.32 6.94 0.05
N ASP A 34 1.93 7.81 -0.77
CA ASP A 34 2.88 8.81 -0.29
C ASP A 34 2.26 9.69 0.81
N ALA A 35 1.03 10.18 0.60
CA ALA A 35 0.31 10.99 1.59
C ALA A 35 -0.09 10.18 2.83
N PHE A 36 -0.50 8.92 2.67
CA PHE A 36 -0.87 8.03 3.76
C PHE A 36 0.32 7.78 4.70
N PHE A 37 1.50 7.49 4.15
CA PHE A 37 2.69 7.26 4.98
C PHE A 37 3.25 8.54 5.61
N ASP A 38 3.04 9.71 5.00
CA ASP A 38 3.38 11.00 5.61
C ASP A 38 2.56 11.29 6.88
N VAL A 39 1.36 10.70 7.03
CA VAL A 39 0.61 10.74 8.30
C VAL A 39 1.47 10.27 9.48
N PHE A 40 2.32 9.27 9.24
CA PHE A 40 3.24 8.70 10.23
C PHE A 40 4.65 9.30 10.16
N GLY A 41 4.87 10.32 9.32
CA GLY A 41 6.18 10.93 9.11
C GLY A 41 7.17 10.02 8.37
N ILE A 42 6.65 9.04 7.63
CA ILE A 42 7.45 8.10 6.85
C ILE A 42 7.53 8.64 5.43
N THR A 43 8.73 9.00 5.00
CA THR A 43 8.96 9.57 3.66
C THR A 43 9.14 8.48 2.62
N ARG A 44 8.82 8.79 1.36
CA ARG A 44 9.03 7.91 0.20
C ARG A 44 10.41 7.29 0.10
N LYS A 45 11.47 7.98 0.57
CA LYS A 45 12.83 7.45 0.58
C LYS A 45 13.05 6.28 1.56
N LYS A 46 12.22 6.20 2.61
CA LYS A 46 12.22 5.10 3.58
C LYS A 46 11.29 3.98 3.16
N ILE A 47 10.23 4.34 2.44
CA ILE A 47 9.29 3.42 1.82
C ILE A 47 10.03 2.73 0.66
N GLY A 48 9.75 1.46 0.43
CA GLY A 48 10.50 0.68 -0.56
C GLY A 48 10.12 0.99 -2.01
N THR A 49 10.13 -0.02 -2.86
CA THR A 49 9.98 0.14 -4.31
C THR A 49 8.50 0.12 -4.70
N PHE A 50 8.08 1.10 -5.50
CA PHE A 50 6.77 1.13 -6.17
C PHE A 50 6.83 0.34 -7.49
N GLU A 51 5.72 -0.23 -7.92
CA GLU A 51 5.59 -0.99 -9.19
C GLU A 51 6.60 -2.13 -9.32
N HIS A 52 6.66 -2.99 -8.30
CA HIS A 52 7.51 -4.17 -8.41
C HIS A 52 6.84 -5.18 -9.35
N ARG A 53 7.46 -5.41 -10.51
CA ARG A 53 7.01 -6.46 -11.45
C ARG A 53 7.29 -7.81 -10.82
N VAL A 54 6.24 -8.60 -10.69
CA VAL A 54 6.25 -9.92 -10.09
C VAL A 54 5.98 -10.93 -11.18
N LYS A 55 6.87 -11.90 -11.33
CA LYS A 55 6.57 -13.08 -12.13
C LYS A 55 5.57 -13.91 -11.33
N LYS A 56 4.31 -13.94 -11.76
CA LYS A 56 3.34 -14.89 -11.20
C LYS A 56 3.70 -16.31 -11.63
N LEU A 57 3.14 -17.30 -10.93
CA LEU A 57 3.17 -18.70 -11.38
C LEU A 57 2.38 -18.90 -12.70
N SER A 58 1.49 -17.97 -13.03
CA SER A 58 0.81 -17.86 -14.33
C SER A 58 1.60 -16.99 -15.32
N ASP A 59 1.45 -17.22 -16.63
CA ASP A 59 2.11 -16.49 -17.73
C ASP A 59 1.86 -14.95 -17.78
N ALA A 60 1.02 -14.41 -16.89
CA ALA A 60 0.79 -12.97 -16.77
C ALA A 60 1.65 -12.38 -15.64
N ASP A 61 2.45 -11.36 -15.95
CA ASP A 61 3.13 -10.58 -14.92
C ASP A 61 2.11 -9.86 -14.03
N GLY A 62 2.34 -9.92 -12.71
CA GLY A 62 1.66 -9.07 -11.73
C GLY A 62 2.46 -7.81 -11.47
N TYR A 63 1.77 -6.73 -11.11
CA TYR A 63 2.40 -5.54 -10.55
C TYR A 63 1.81 -5.36 -9.16
N ILE A 64 2.67 -5.09 -8.18
CA ILE A 64 2.24 -4.63 -6.86
C ILE A 64 2.49 -3.13 -6.74
N ASP A 65 1.59 -2.42 -6.08
CA ASP A 65 1.69 -0.97 -5.95
C ASP A 65 2.90 -0.55 -5.10
N LEU A 66 3.10 -1.21 -3.95
CA LEU A 66 4.18 -0.88 -3.04
C LEU A 66 4.71 -2.11 -2.28
N LEU A 67 6.03 -2.21 -2.22
CA LEU A 67 6.73 -3.12 -1.31
C LEU A 67 7.71 -2.38 -0.43
N TRP A 68 7.48 -2.41 0.88
CA TRP A 68 8.50 -2.17 1.88
C TRP A 68 8.99 -3.50 2.45
N LYS A 69 10.11 -3.98 1.89
CA LYS A 69 10.76 -5.25 2.26
C LYS A 69 10.87 -5.43 3.78
N GLY A 70 10.46 -6.60 4.27
CA GLY A 70 10.50 -6.93 5.70
C GLY A 70 9.46 -6.22 6.56
N THR A 71 8.60 -5.38 5.97
CA THR A 71 7.63 -4.54 6.68
C THR A 71 6.22 -4.73 6.15
N ILE A 72 5.91 -4.20 4.97
CA ILE A 72 4.54 -4.16 4.45
C ILE A 72 4.52 -4.26 2.92
N LEU A 73 3.53 -4.99 2.40
CA LEU A 73 3.13 -4.95 1.01
C LEU A 73 1.77 -4.27 0.92
N VAL A 74 1.61 -3.38 -0.05
CA VAL A 74 0.33 -2.70 -0.29
C VAL A 74 -0.12 -2.95 -1.73
N GLU A 75 -1.39 -3.36 -1.85
CA GLU A 75 -2.10 -3.50 -3.12
C GLU A 75 -3.31 -2.55 -3.11
N MET A 76 -3.34 -1.64 -4.07
CA MET A 76 -4.41 -0.68 -4.27
C MET A 76 -5.40 -1.20 -5.30
N LYS A 77 -6.66 -0.79 -5.19
CA LYS A 77 -7.66 -0.97 -6.22
C LYS A 77 -8.48 0.29 -6.40
N SER A 78 -9.07 0.48 -7.58
CA SER A 78 -10.07 1.55 -7.74
C SER A 78 -11.23 1.37 -6.76
N ARG A 79 -11.85 2.47 -6.33
CA ARG A 79 -12.89 2.46 -5.29
C ARG A 79 -14.04 1.50 -5.63
N GLY A 80 -14.45 0.70 -4.65
CA GLY A 80 -15.53 -0.29 -4.77
C GLY A 80 -15.15 -1.58 -5.49
N LYS A 81 -13.88 -1.75 -5.88
CA LYS A 81 -13.39 -3.03 -6.45
C LYS A 81 -13.21 -4.09 -5.36
N ASN A 82 -13.07 -5.34 -5.80
CA ASN A 82 -13.01 -6.48 -4.90
C ASN A 82 -11.64 -6.59 -4.21
N LEU A 83 -11.61 -6.31 -2.90
CA LEU A 83 -10.42 -6.40 -2.07
C LEU A 83 -10.01 -7.83 -1.69
N ASP A 84 -10.91 -8.81 -1.77
CA ASP A 84 -10.55 -10.23 -1.55
C ASP A 84 -9.64 -10.72 -2.68
N LYS A 85 -9.95 -10.33 -3.92
CA LYS A 85 -9.08 -10.59 -5.08
C LYS A 85 -7.73 -9.89 -4.95
N ALA A 86 -7.70 -8.65 -4.45
CA ALA A 86 -6.47 -7.93 -4.18
C ALA A 86 -5.62 -8.65 -3.12
N PHE A 87 -6.26 -9.15 -2.06
CA PHE A 87 -5.56 -9.89 -1.01
C PHE A 87 -4.96 -11.20 -1.52
N GLN A 88 -5.70 -11.95 -2.33
CA GLN A 88 -5.17 -13.15 -2.99
C GLN A 88 -3.94 -12.83 -3.86
N GLN A 89 -4.00 -11.76 -4.65
CA GLN A 89 -2.84 -11.30 -5.44
C GLN A 89 -1.63 -10.93 -4.56
N ALA A 90 -1.88 -10.30 -3.41
CA ALA A 90 -0.84 -9.91 -2.47
C ALA A 90 -0.18 -11.09 -1.73
N ILE A 91 -0.92 -12.16 -1.43
CA ILE A 91 -0.36 -13.36 -0.78
C ILE A 91 0.34 -14.32 -1.76
N ASP A 92 0.02 -14.24 -3.05
CA ASP A 92 0.73 -14.96 -4.11
C ASP A 92 2.08 -14.29 -4.44
N TYR A 93 2.30 -13.05 -3.99
CA TYR A 93 3.53 -12.29 -4.19
C TYR A 93 4.82 -12.91 -3.64
N PRO A 94 4.88 -13.47 -2.42
CA PRO A 94 6.15 -13.79 -1.78
C PRO A 94 6.93 -14.94 -2.44
N HIS A 95 6.40 -15.55 -3.51
CA HIS A 95 7.08 -16.55 -4.31
C HIS A 95 8.33 -15.95 -4.99
N GLY A 96 9.49 -16.19 -4.38
CA GLY A 96 10.79 -15.75 -4.90
C GLY A 96 11.50 -14.69 -4.06
N LEU A 97 10.84 -14.17 -3.02
CA LEU A 97 11.49 -13.30 -2.04
C LEU A 97 12.33 -14.10 -1.03
N LYS A 98 13.43 -13.49 -0.58
CA LYS A 98 14.19 -14.01 0.55
C LYS A 98 13.39 -13.84 1.84
N GLN A 99 13.64 -14.69 2.83
CA GLN A 99 12.95 -14.66 4.13
C GLN A 99 12.96 -13.28 4.79
N ASN A 100 14.05 -12.53 4.66
CA ASN A 100 14.20 -11.18 5.23
C ASN A 100 13.50 -10.06 4.43
N GLU A 101 13.02 -10.37 3.23
CA GLU A 101 12.26 -9.45 2.37
C GLU A 101 10.77 -9.64 2.51
N LEU A 102 10.32 -10.80 3.02
CA LEU A 102 8.92 -11.11 3.25
C LEU A 102 8.26 -10.01 4.10
N PRO A 103 7.16 -9.41 3.62
CA PRO A 103 6.45 -8.40 4.38
C PRO A 103 5.83 -9.03 5.63
N LYS A 104 5.83 -8.30 6.73
CA LYS A 104 5.13 -8.71 7.97
C LYS A 104 3.63 -8.44 7.91
N TYR A 105 3.25 -7.47 7.08
CA TYR A 105 1.87 -7.05 6.91
C TYR A 105 1.50 -6.98 5.43
N ILE A 106 0.23 -7.25 5.16
CA ILE A 106 -0.39 -7.01 3.85
C ILE A 106 -1.52 -6.02 4.04
N LEU A 107 -1.48 -4.92 3.31
CA LEU A 107 -2.56 -3.95 3.24
C LEU A 107 -3.19 -4.01 1.86
N VAL A 108 -4.51 -4.19 1.82
CA VAL A 108 -5.28 -3.96 0.59
C VAL A 108 -6.23 -2.80 0.80
N CYS A 109 -6.31 -1.90 -0.18
CA CYS A 109 -7.04 -0.66 -0.04
C CYS A 109 -7.71 -0.21 -1.34
N ASP A 110 -8.94 0.28 -1.27
CA ASP A 110 -9.67 0.87 -2.40
C ASP A 110 -9.90 2.37 -2.26
N PHE A 111 -8.96 3.06 -1.60
CA PHE A 111 -9.02 4.46 -1.15
C PHE A 111 -9.99 4.74 0.00
N ASN A 112 -11.06 3.95 0.14
CA ASN A 112 -12.08 4.14 1.17
C ASN A 112 -12.02 3.08 2.28
N VAL A 113 -11.77 1.83 1.92
CA VAL A 113 -11.68 0.69 2.83
C VAL A 113 -10.24 0.21 2.88
N PHE A 114 -9.69 0.13 4.09
CA PHE A 114 -8.37 -0.42 4.37
C PHE A 114 -8.54 -1.78 5.07
N ARG A 115 -7.89 -2.82 4.57
CA ARG A 115 -7.83 -4.14 5.24
C ARG A 115 -6.38 -4.53 5.44
N LEU A 116 -5.97 -4.60 6.70
CA LEU A 116 -4.62 -4.96 7.11
C LEU A 116 -4.62 -6.39 7.67
N TYR A 117 -3.66 -7.19 7.22
CA TYR A 117 -3.42 -8.57 7.64
C TYR A 117 -2.00 -8.72 8.16
#